data_AF-A0A8T6NHV3-F1
#
_entry.id   AF-A0A8T6NHV3-F1
#
_cell.length_a   1.000
_cell.length_b   1.000
_cell.length_c   1.000
_cell.angle_alpha   90.00
_cell.angle_beta   90.00
_cell.angle_gamma   90.00
#
_symmetry.space_group_name_H-M   'P 1'
#
loop_
_entity.id
_entity.type
_entity.pdbx_description
1 polymer ?
#
loop_
_entity_poly.entity_id
_entity_poly.type
_entity_poly.pdbx_seq_one_letter_code
_entity_poly.pdbx_strand_id
1 'polypeptide(L)'
;FLPDSIIYGGDTLEVSANFGVSGTWSHDNSFGSHITLLGYDGQIVFEHTNPLGCVLRDTVEVVNLDTLYVSTTGSDSNTGEMNHPFATVQAAVDASDGDDVILVSPGTYGPFSITWKEITVSGLDPNNRPTITGYDSLRCIELNGNGIELKYLSLRNGFAPVTQNWNRGGLLFGGYDSVTVTGCDFKNGFASQGGDYYGGGGRMTFINCQFLKNESPLSNNWSAFWVDNGLWANFYNCFIDADGYDDVFMVGNTYRVYNSTIVNLGGKLYTQPWQNQEFVFINNIVTEKPGASYHLEPDTANLWNGWDGMITIKNSRLPYIPTSYMYNSTAGITVTGLWVTRWLEKAGVGEVRAVYQQLADRVAAGKIVQAVDRTYPLAEFKSAIERLDSPDRDGKVLFSCQ
;
A
#
# COMPACT_ATOMS: atom_id res chain seq x y z
N PHE A 1 -30.20 28.93 25.08
CA PHE A 1 -30.21 29.14 23.63
C PHE A 1 -29.00 28.44 23.04
N LEU A 2 -29.17 27.69 21.97
CA LEU A 2 -28.17 26.87 21.30
C LEU A 2 -27.58 27.67 20.11
N PRO A 3 -26.39 27.30 19.60
CA PRO A 3 -25.97 27.76 18.28
C PRO A 3 -26.91 27.22 17.20
N ASP A 4 -27.00 27.91 16.05
CA ASP A 4 -27.84 27.47 14.93
C ASP A 4 -27.37 26.12 14.35
N SER A 5 -26.04 25.93 14.31
CA SER A 5 -25.42 24.71 13.80
C SER A 5 -24.16 24.34 14.58
N ILE A 6 -23.90 23.04 14.72
CA ILE A 6 -22.65 22.48 15.21
C ILE A 6 -22.14 21.46 14.19
N ILE A 7 -20.92 21.66 13.72
CA ILE A 7 -20.23 20.74 12.82
C ILE A 7 -19.10 20.12 13.62
N TYR A 8 -18.93 18.81 13.54
CA TYR A 8 -17.87 18.11 14.25
C TYR A 8 -17.40 16.88 13.46
N GLY A 9 -16.11 16.56 13.58
CA GLY A 9 -15.61 15.21 13.36
C GLY A 9 -15.47 14.53 14.72
N GLY A 10 -16.08 13.37 14.91
CA GLY A 10 -16.15 12.81 16.27
C GLY A 10 -17.09 11.64 16.44
N ASP A 11 -16.65 10.68 17.26
CA ASP A 11 -17.58 9.65 17.75
C ASP A 11 -18.61 10.33 18.65
N THR A 12 -18.16 11.31 19.44
CA THR A 12 -18.97 12.00 20.45
C THR A 12 -18.94 13.51 20.31
N LEU A 13 -20.11 14.12 20.49
CA LEU A 13 -20.29 15.57 20.61
C LEU A 13 -21.04 15.89 21.90
N GLU A 14 -20.50 16.81 22.71
CA GLU A 14 -21.26 17.39 23.82
C GLU A 14 -21.92 18.70 23.38
N VAL A 15 -23.25 18.75 23.46
CA VAL A 15 -24.03 19.96 23.19
C VAL A 15 -24.53 20.51 24.51
N SER A 16 -24.14 21.74 24.83
CA SER A 16 -24.50 22.43 26.08
C SER A 16 -25.46 23.58 25.83
N ALA A 17 -26.47 23.71 26.69
CA ALA A 17 -27.33 24.88 26.71
C ALA A 17 -26.59 26.09 27.29
N ASN A 18 -26.72 27.25 26.63
CA ASN A 18 -26.11 28.49 27.13
C ASN A 18 -26.51 28.80 28.58
N PHE A 19 -25.54 29.33 29.34
CA PHE A 19 -25.66 29.70 30.76
C PHE A 19 -25.97 28.52 31.71
N GLY A 20 -25.81 27.27 31.27
CA GLY A 20 -26.02 26.08 32.12
C GLY A 20 -27.49 25.84 32.50
N VAL A 21 -28.43 26.41 31.75
CA VAL A 21 -29.86 26.24 31.97
C VAL A 21 -30.24 24.78 31.68
N SER A 22 -30.99 24.15 32.59
CA SER A 22 -31.49 22.78 32.37
C SER A 22 -32.83 22.77 31.64
N GLY A 23 -32.98 21.82 30.73
CA GLY A 23 -34.19 21.61 29.94
C GLY A 23 -34.24 20.19 29.40
N THR A 24 -35.24 19.90 28.57
CA THR A 24 -35.43 18.60 27.94
C THR A 24 -34.84 18.60 26.53
N TRP A 25 -34.09 17.55 26.19
CA TRP A 25 -33.47 17.36 24.87
C TRP A 25 -34.27 16.36 24.03
N SER A 26 -34.52 16.67 22.76
CA SER A 26 -35.36 15.81 21.90
C SER A 26 -34.71 14.51 21.45
N HIS A 27 -33.38 14.39 21.54
CA HIS A 27 -32.64 13.21 21.08
C HIS A 27 -33.01 11.96 21.89
N ASP A 28 -33.02 12.07 23.22
CA ASP A 28 -33.27 10.96 24.15
C ASP A 28 -34.33 11.27 25.23
N ASN A 29 -34.95 12.45 25.17
CA ASN A 29 -35.84 12.99 26.21
C ASN A 29 -35.16 13.17 27.58
N SER A 30 -33.83 13.26 27.63
CA SER A 30 -33.09 13.55 28.85
C SER A 30 -33.37 14.97 29.35
N PHE A 31 -33.27 15.15 30.67
CA PHE A 31 -33.34 16.46 31.30
C PHE A 31 -31.96 16.85 31.83
N GLY A 32 -31.43 17.98 31.38
CA GLY A 32 -30.09 18.43 31.79
C GLY A 32 -29.69 19.74 31.13
N SER A 33 -28.53 20.25 31.51
CA SER A 33 -27.92 21.44 30.89
C SER A 33 -27.10 21.12 29.64
N HIS A 34 -26.87 19.84 29.36
CA HIS A 34 -26.11 19.33 28.23
C HIS A 34 -26.62 17.96 27.82
N ILE A 35 -26.25 17.51 26.63
CA ILE A 35 -26.44 16.16 26.12
C ILE A 35 -25.16 15.70 25.42
N THR A 36 -24.86 14.40 25.49
CA THR A 36 -23.81 13.77 24.70
C THR A 36 -24.45 13.00 23.56
N LEU A 37 -24.00 13.28 22.35
CA LEU A 37 -24.44 12.64 21.12
C LEU A 37 -23.35 11.70 20.63
N LEU A 38 -23.74 10.53 20.13
CA LEU A 38 -22.81 9.54 19.56
C LEU A 38 -23.14 9.34 18.08
N GLY A 39 -22.21 9.69 17.19
CA GLY A 39 -22.36 9.57 15.73
C GLY A 39 -23.67 10.18 15.19
N TYR A 40 -24.08 11.33 15.72
CA TYR A 40 -25.40 11.91 15.46
C TYR A 40 -25.34 12.96 14.36
N ASP A 41 -26.27 12.85 13.42
CA ASP A 41 -26.54 13.84 12.38
C ASP A 41 -28.03 14.22 12.41
N GLY A 42 -28.30 15.52 12.36
CA GLY A 42 -29.64 16.09 12.26
C GLY A 42 -29.99 17.13 13.32
N GLN A 43 -31.27 17.48 13.38
CA GLN A 43 -31.76 18.54 14.24
C GLN A 43 -32.07 18.07 15.67
N ILE A 44 -31.61 18.84 16.66
CA ILE A 44 -31.96 18.69 18.06
C ILE A 44 -32.78 19.88 18.53
N VAL A 45 -33.80 19.59 19.35
CA VAL A 45 -34.63 20.57 20.04
C VAL A 45 -34.31 20.54 21.53
N PHE A 46 -34.13 21.72 22.11
CA PHE A 46 -34.00 21.94 23.55
C PHE A 46 -35.20 22.74 24.06
N GLU A 47 -35.90 22.20 25.05
CA GLU A 47 -37.07 22.84 25.67
C GLU A 47 -36.78 23.21 27.13
N HIS A 48 -36.97 24.47 27.49
CA HIS A 48 -36.82 24.95 28.87
C HIS A 48 -38.08 25.70 29.32
N THR A 49 -38.60 25.34 30.50
CA THR A 49 -39.68 26.10 31.14
C THR A 49 -39.09 27.10 32.13
N ASN A 50 -39.31 28.39 31.88
CA ASN A 50 -38.80 29.44 32.75
C ASN A 50 -39.63 29.55 34.06
N PRO A 51 -39.16 30.31 35.07
CA PRO A 51 -39.88 30.46 36.35
C PRO A 51 -41.29 31.07 36.26
N LEU A 52 -41.63 31.70 35.12
CA LEU A 52 -42.96 32.26 34.85
C LEU A 52 -43.91 31.22 34.19
N GLY A 53 -43.43 30.00 33.95
CA GLY A 53 -44.20 28.93 33.31
C GLY A 53 -44.21 28.98 31.78
N CYS A 54 -43.41 29.84 31.15
CA CYS A 54 -43.30 29.89 29.69
C CYS A 54 -42.34 28.80 29.20
N VAL A 55 -42.77 28.01 28.21
CA VAL A 55 -41.92 27.05 27.50
C VAL A 55 -41.16 27.78 26.40
N LEU A 56 -39.85 27.79 26.51
CA LEU A 56 -38.91 28.26 25.48
C LEU A 56 -38.39 27.04 24.73
N ARG A 57 -38.38 27.13 23.40
CA ARG A 57 -37.86 26.10 22.51
C ARG A 57 -36.76 26.69 21.66
N ASP A 58 -35.69 25.93 21.50
CA ASP A 58 -34.58 26.28 20.64
C ASP A 58 -34.09 25.05 19.88
N THR A 59 -33.44 25.25 18.75
CA THR A 59 -33.00 24.16 17.87
C THR A 59 -31.56 24.35 17.43
N VAL A 60 -30.86 23.24 17.22
CA VAL A 60 -29.52 23.22 16.60
C VAL A 60 -29.47 22.13 15.55
N GLU A 61 -28.86 22.42 14.40
CA GLU A 61 -28.51 21.42 13.40
C GLU A 61 -27.12 20.84 13.72
N VAL A 62 -27.02 19.53 13.89
CA VAL A 62 -25.76 18.83 14.13
C VAL A 62 -25.33 18.11 12.87
N VAL A 63 -24.10 18.34 12.42
CA VAL A 63 -23.53 17.68 11.24
C VAL A 63 -22.30 16.89 11.66
N ASN A 64 -22.34 15.57 11.47
CA ASN A 64 -21.18 14.70 11.64
C ASN A 64 -20.41 14.60 10.32
N LEU A 65 -19.09 14.75 10.35
CA LEU A 65 -18.25 14.76 9.16
C LEU A 65 -17.72 13.36 8.82
N ASP A 66 -18.16 12.81 7.69
CA ASP A 66 -17.57 11.57 7.12
C ASP A 66 -16.15 11.79 6.51
N THR A 67 -15.70 13.05 6.44
CA THR A 67 -14.39 13.41 5.88
C THR A 67 -13.75 14.52 6.67
N LEU A 68 -12.54 14.22 7.18
CA LEU A 68 -11.74 15.14 7.98
C LEU A 68 -10.50 15.59 7.20
N TYR A 69 -10.14 16.86 7.36
CA TYR A 69 -9.00 17.46 6.67
C TYR A 69 -7.86 17.75 7.65
N VAL A 70 -6.63 17.48 7.20
CA VAL A 70 -5.40 17.76 7.94
C VAL A 70 -4.51 18.69 7.10
N SER A 71 -3.92 19.69 7.74
CA SER A 71 -2.97 20.63 7.14
C SER A 71 -1.93 21.09 8.16
N THR A 72 -0.68 21.31 7.71
CA THR A 72 0.38 21.90 8.57
C THR A 72 0.07 23.31 9.07
N THR A 73 -0.91 24.01 8.48
CA THR A 73 -1.40 25.32 8.92
C THR A 73 -2.70 25.24 9.72
N GLY A 74 -3.19 24.02 10.02
CA GLY A 74 -4.40 23.78 10.80
C GLY A 74 -4.20 23.97 12.31
N SER A 75 -5.18 23.53 13.08
CA SER A 75 -5.13 23.48 14.55
C SER A 75 -5.81 22.19 15.03
N ASP A 76 -5.23 21.50 16.01
CA ASP A 76 -5.84 20.30 16.59
C ASP A 76 -7.11 20.61 17.41
N SER A 77 -7.40 21.89 17.63
CA SER A 77 -8.66 22.36 18.22
C SER A 77 -9.77 22.62 17.19
N ASN A 78 -9.48 22.44 15.89
CA ASN A 78 -10.47 22.65 14.85
C ASN A 78 -11.42 21.45 14.73
N THR A 79 -12.50 21.62 13.96
CA THR A 79 -13.55 20.61 13.73
C THR A 79 -13.17 19.55 12.72
N GLY A 80 -12.14 19.78 11.89
CA GLY A 80 -11.74 18.88 10.81
C GLY A 80 -12.33 19.23 9.45
N GLU A 81 -13.10 20.32 9.34
CA GLU A 81 -13.61 20.82 8.06
C GLU A 81 -12.48 21.26 7.12
N MET A 82 -12.74 21.33 5.81
CA MET A 82 -11.74 21.74 4.82
C MET A 82 -11.13 23.13 5.11
N ASN A 83 -11.93 24.08 5.61
CA ASN A 83 -11.51 25.42 5.99
C ASN A 83 -11.03 25.52 7.45
N HIS A 84 -11.28 24.49 8.26
CA HIS A 84 -10.84 24.35 9.65
C HIS A 84 -10.20 22.96 9.87
N PRO A 85 -9.06 22.67 9.21
CA PRO A 85 -8.44 21.35 9.28
C PRO A 85 -7.69 21.16 10.61
N PHE A 86 -7.53 19.90 11.01
CA PHE A 86 -6.61 19.50 12.09
C PHE A 86 -5.15 19.82 11.70
N ALA A 87 -4.27 20.04 12.69
CA ALA A 87 -2.84 20.25 12.45
C ALA A 87 -2.08 18.92 12.29
N THR A 88 -2.50 17.89 13.01
CA THR A 88 -1.87 16.58 13.04
C THR A 88 -2.78 15.48 12.53
N VAL A 89 -2.17 14.42 11.98
CA VAL A 89 -2.91 13.23 11.55
C VAL A 89 -3.50 12.49 12.77
N GLN A 90 -2.79 12.46 13.90
CA GLN A 90 -3.29 11.79 15.10
C GLN A 90 -4.55 12.47 15.64
N ALA A 91 -4.63 13.81 15.68
CA ALA A 91 -5.86 14.50 16.12
C ALA A 91 -7.07 14.15 15.23
N ALA A 92 -6.87 14.03 13.92
CA ALA A 92 -7.92 13.58 13.01
C ALA A 92 -8.30 12.12 13.23
N VAL A 93 -7.34 11.23 13.51
CA VAL A 93 -7.61 9.82 13.86
C VAL A 93 -8.36 9.70 15.17
N ASP A 94 -8.01 10.52 16.17
CA ASP A 94 -8.68 10.52 17.47
C ASP A 94 -10.14 10.98 17.32
N ALA A 95 -10.38 11.96 16.45
CA ALA A 95 -11.70 12.47 16.11
C ALA A 95 -12.52 11.54 15.20
N SER A 96 -11.92 10.82 14.24
CA SER A 96 -12.67 10.08 13.22
C SER A 96 -13.54 8.94 13.76
N ASP A 97 -14.66 8.69 13.10
CA ASP A 97 -15.56 7.55 13.32
C ASP A 97 -15.16 6.35 12.46
N GLY A 98 -15.84 5.22 12.65
CA GLY A 98 -15.74 4.11 11.70
C GLY A 98 -16.19 4.54 10.30
N ASP A 99 -15.47 4.07 9.28
CA ASP A 99 -15.65 4.37 7.85
C ASP A 99 -15.25 5.79 7.38
N ASP A 100 -14.80 6.67 8.28
CA ASP A 100 -14.34 8.01 7.94
C ASP A 100 -13.13 8.05 7.00
N VAL A 101 -13.03 9.15 6.25
CA VAL A 101 -11.88 9.46 5.40
C VAL A 101 -11.12 10.67 5.93
N ILE A 102 -9.86 10.47 6.29
CA ILE A 102 -8.93 11.55 6.63
C ILE A 102 -8.11 11.94 5.40
N LEU A 103 -8.26 13.18 4.93
CA LEU A 103 -7.54 13.76 3.81
C LEU A 103 -6.42 14.68 4.28
N VAL A 104 -5.18 14.28 4.00
CA VAL A 104 -3.98 14.96 4.50
C VAL A 104 -3.34 15.80 3.39
N SER A 105 -3.33 17.11 3.59
CA SER A 105 -2.72 18.07 2.66
C SER A 105 -1.20 17.85 2.55
N PRO A 106 -0.55 18.19 1.43
CA PRO A 106 0.90 18.09 1.28
C PRO A 106 1.63 18.81 2.43
N GLY A 107 2.65 18.16 2.99
CA GLY A 107 3.37 18.66 4.16
C GLY A 107 4.15 17.55 4.86
N THR A 108 4.83 17.88 5.96
CA THR A 108 5.54 16.91 6.79
C THR A 108 4.83 16.80 8.13
N TYR A 109 4.46 15.58 8.50
CA TYR A 109 3.72 15.25 9.71
C TYR A 109 4.48 14.23 10.54
N GLY A 110 4.28 14.27 11.85
CA GLY A 110 4.84 13.29 12.77
C GLY A 110 4.14 11.93 12.68
N PRO A 111 4.63 10.94 13.45
CA PRO A 111 4.02 9.62 13.53
C PRO A 111 2.58 9.63 14.00
N PHE A 112 1.83 8.59 13.64
CA PHE A 112 0.49 8.35 14.18
C PHE A 112 0.20 6.86 14.30
N SER A 113 -0.86 6.54 15.04
CA SER A 113 -1.34 5.17 15.23
C SER A 113 -2.85 5.10 15.07
N ILE A 114 -3.34 4.00 14.50
CA ILE A 114 -4.77 3.70 14.37
C ILE A 114 -5.03 2.43 15.17
N THR A 115 -5.91 2.51 16.17
CA THR A 115 -6.24 1.39 17.04
C THR A 115 -7.77 1.27 17.14
N TRP A 116 -8.30 0.08 16.89
CA TRP A 116 -9.75 -0.23 16.98
C TRP A 116 -10.66 0.64 16.09
N LYS A 117 -10.15 1.17 14.98
CA LYS A 117 -10.93 1.94 13.99
C LYS A 117 -10.75 1.36 12.59
N GLU A 118 -11.81 1.41 11.79
CA GLU A 118 -11.83 1.03 10.37
C GLU A 118 -11.94 2.31 9.53
N ILE A 119 -10.81 2.96 9.24
CA ILE A 119 -10.78 4.28 8.59
C ILE A 119 -9.82 4.32 7.41
N THR A 120 -10.00 5.32 6.54
CA THR A 120 -9.05 5.63 5.47
C THR A 120 -8.21 6.86 5.83
N VAL A 121 -6.88 6.76 5.74
CA VAL A 121 -5.98 7.92 5.75
C VAL A 121 -5.34 8.06 4.38
N SER A 122 -5.65 9.17 3.68
CA SER A 122 -5.20 9.43 2.33
C SER A 122 -4.48 10.77 2.20
N GLY A 123 -3.38 10.79 1.44
CA GLY A 123 -2.87 12.05 0.89
C GLY A 123 -3.92 12.71 0.00
N LEU A 124 -4.11 14.02 0.14
CA LEU A 124 -5.08 14.81 -0.61
C LEU A 124 -4.73 14.89 -2.11
N ASP A 125 -3.43 14.92 -2.43
CA ASP A 125 -2.91 14.92 -3.80
C ASP A 125 -1.97 13.72 -4.02
N PRO A 126 -2.36 12.73 -4.85
CA PRO A 126 -1.53 11.57 -5.17
C PRO A 126 -0.15 11.88 -5.79
N ASN A 127 -0.02 13.05 -6.43
CA ASN A 127 1.21 13.52 -7.07
C ASN A 127 2.09 14.36 -6.13
N ASN A 128 1.56 14.80 -4.99
CA ASN A 128 2.26 15.59 -4.00
C ASN A 128 1.91 15.09 -2.59
N ARG A 129 2.42 13.90 -2.28
CA ARG A 129 2.04 13.16 -1.08
C ARG A 129 2.54 13.85 0.20
N PRO A 130 1.75 13.84 1.29
CA PRO A 130 2.27 14.19 2.59
C PRO A 130 3.36 13.19 3.03
N THR A 131 4.37 13.71 3.72
CA THR A 131 5.41 12.91 4.35
C THR A 131 5.03 12.62 5.80
N ILE A 132 5.00 11.33 6.16
CA ILE A 132 4.90 10.86 7.55
C ILE A 132 6.31 10.44 7.96
N THR A 133 6.90 11.14 8.93
CA THR A 133 8.30 10.93 9.32
C THR A 133 8.43 10.41 10.74
N GLY A 134 9.27 9.40 10.93
CA GLY A 134 9.66 8.87 12.24
C GLY A 134 10.80 9.64 12.90
N TYR A 135 11.39 10.61 12.21
CA TYR A 135 12.54 11.40 12.68
C TYR A 135 13.70 10.55 13.24
N ASP A 136 13.94 9.39 12.62
CA ASP A 136 14.97 8.41 12.98
C ASP A 136 14.90 7.91 14.44
N SER A 137 13.76 8.10 15.12
CA SER A 137 13.60 7.78 16.54
C SER A 137 12.27 7.10 16.88
N LEU A 138 11.27 7.25 16.01
CA LEU A 138 9.95 6.65 16.13
C LEU A 138 9.58 5.91 14.86
N ARG A 139 8.63 4.98 14.98
CA ARG A 139 8.00 4.33 13.84
C ARG A 139 7.05 5.31 13.18
N CYS A 140 6.92 5.32 11.84
CA CYS A 140 6.04 6.28 11.18
C CYS A 140 4.55 5.99 11.45
N ILE A 141 4.14 4.72 11.29
CA ILE A 141 2.74 4.33 11.42
C ILE A 141 2.61 2.99 12.17
N GLU A 142 1.73 2.95 13.16
CA GLU A 142 1.30 1.73 13.88
C GLU A 142 -0.18 1.42 13.66
N LEU A 143 -0.49 0.22 13.18
CA LEU A 143 -1.86 -0.19 12.86
C LEU A 143 -2.30 -1.39 13.71
N ASN A 144 -3.32 -1.18 14.53
CA ASN A 144 -3.92 -2.16 15.44
C ASN A 144 -5.45 -2.13 15.30
N GLY A 145 -5.94 -2.42 14.10
CA GLY A 145 -7.36 -2.44 13.79
C GLY A 145 -7.63 -3.21 12.49
N ASN A 146 -8.89 -3.24 12.12
CA ASN A 146 -9.40 -3.98 10.97
C ASN A 146 -9.82 -2.97 9.90
N GLY A 147 -9.83 -3.38 8.62
CA GLY A 147 -10.37 -2.54 7.54
C GLY A 147 -9.62 -1.23 7.28
N ILE A 148 -8.40 -1.05 7.82
CA ILE A 148 -7.67 0.21 7.68
C ILE A 148 -7.14 0.35 6.25
N GLU A 149 -7.33 1.54 5.66
CA GLU A 149 -6.76 1.89 4.36
C GLU A 149 -5.78 3.06 4.47
N LEU A 150 -4.57 2.89 3.93
CA LEU A 150 -3.59 3.96 3.77
C LEU A 150 -3.40 4.25 2.29
N LYS A 151 -3.51 5.52 1.88
CA LYS A 151 -3.42 5.91 0.47
C LYS A 151 -2.49 7.10 0.27
N TYR A 152 -1.63 7.02 -0.74
CA TYR A 152 -0.86 8.17 -1.23
C TYR A 152 -0.04 8.90 -0.14
N LEU A 153 0.63 8.14 0.74
CA LEU A 153 1.51 8.66 1.78
C LEU A 153 2.98 8.37 1.45
N SER A 154 3.89 9.26 1.85
CA SER A 154 5.34 9.03 1.82
C SER A 154 5.86 8.77 3.23
N LEU A 155 6.29 7.55 3.55
CA LEU A 155 6.84 7.19 4.86
C LEU A 155 8.37 7.37 4.85
N ARG A 156 8.91 8.06 5.86
CA ARG A 156 10.32 8.45 5.92
C ARG A 156 10.95 8.26 7.29
N ASN A 157 12.23 7.92 7.30
CA ASN A 157 13.12 8.05 8.48
C ASN A 157 12.51 7.40 9.72
N GLY A 158 12.01 6.17 9.56
CA GLY A 158 11.34 5.43 10.62
C GLY A 158 12.34 4.59 11.41
N PHE A 159 12.11 4.48 12.71
CA PHE A 159 12.88 3.66 13.64
C PHE A 159 11.93 2.74 14.39
N ALA A 160 12.22 1.45 14.50
CA ALA A 160 11.36 0.53 15.24
C ALA A 160 11.68 0.55 16.76
N PRO A 161 10.85 1.17 17.62
CA PRO A 161 10.97 1.04 19.07
C PRO A 161 10.39 -0.30 19.55
N VAL A 162 10.70 -0.65 20.81
CA VAL A 162 10.16 -1.84 21.50
C VAL A 162 8.74 -1.56 22.02
N THR A 163 7.76 -1.46 21.12
CA THR A 163 6.37 -1.11 21.49
C THR A 163 5.33 -2.19 21.20
N GLN A 164 5.46 -2.93 20.09
CA GLN A 164 4.41 -3.87 19.63
C GLN A 164 4.96 -5.29 19.41
N ASN A 165 5.85 -5.46 18.44
CA ASN A 165 6.48 -6.75 18.11
C ASN A 165 7.99 -6.57 18.07
N TRP A 166 8.55 -6.21 19.23
CA TRP A 166 9.97 -5.90 19.39
C TRP A 166 10.43 -4.79 18.43
N ASN A 167 11.68 -4.82 17.97
CA ASN A 167 12.27 -3.82 17.09
C ASN A 167 12.05 -4.13 15.60
N ARG A 168 10.80 -4.40 15.21
CA ARG A 168 10.40 -4.68 13.82
C ARG A 168 9.51 -3.59 13.25
N GLY A 169 9.49 -3.45 11.92
CA GLY A 169 8.63 -2.48 11.24
C GLY A 169 9.11 -1.06 11.44
N GLY A 170 10.21 -0.66 10.80
CA GLY A 170 10.79 0.67 10.99
C GLY A 170 9.86 1.79 10.54
N LEU A 171 9.31 1.68 9.33
CA LEU A 171 8.34 2.63 8.79
C LEU A 171 6.91 2.28 9.17
N LEU A 172 6.49 1.04 8.93
CA LEU A 172 5.12 0.58 9.14
C LEU A 172 5.07 -0.68 10.00
N PHE A 173 4.17 -0.68 10.98
CA PHE A 173 3.79 -1.87 11.73
C PHE A 173 2.30 -2.19 11.55
N GLY A 174 1.99 -3.46 11.33
CA GLY A 174 0.62 -3.98 11.30
C GLY A 174 0.45 -5.13 12.30
N GLY A 175 -0.53 -5.02 13.19
CA GLY A 175 -0.69 -5.92 14.33
C GLY A 175 -1.37 -7.26 14.01
N TYR A 176 -2.61 -7.22 13.50
CA TYR A 176 -3.49 -8.40 13.54
C TYR A 176 -4.40 -8.62 12.34
N ASP A 177 -4.93 -7.57 11.70
CA ASP A 177 -5.96 -7.73 10.68
C ASP A 177 -5.60 -7.09 9.34
N SER A 178 -6.57 -7.06 8.43
CA SER A 178 -6.46 -6.62 7.06
C SER A 178 -6.22 -5.12 6.98
N VAL A 179 -5.13 -4.78 6.30
CA VAL A 179 -4.77 -3.41 5.99
C VAL A 179 -4.46 -3.34 4.50
N THR A 180 -5.03 -2.37 3.82
CA THR A 180 -4.72 -2.07 2.43
C THR A 180 -3.89 -0.80 2.33
N VAL A 181 -2.73 -0.87 1.68
CA VAL A 181 -1.84 0.25 1.46
C VAL A 181 -1.72 0.48 -0.04
N THR A 182 -2.18 1.63 -0.52
CA THR A 182 -2.26 1.91 -1.97
C THR A 182 -1.48 3.16 -2.34
N GLY A 183 -0.60 3.04 -3.33
CA GLY A 183 0.09 4.18 -3.91
C GLY A 183 0.97 4.94 -2.92
N CYS A 184 1.42 4.29 -1.85
CA CYS A 184 2.34 4.85 -0.87
C CYS A 184 3.79 4.59 -1.28
N ASP A 185 4.72 5.35 -0.73
CA ASP A 185 6.14 5.09 -0.90
C ASP A 185 6.92 5.15 0.41
N PHE A 186 7.94 4.31 0.50
CA PHE A 186 8.67 3.97 1.72
C PHE A 186 10.14 4.22 1.49
N LYS A 187 10.79 4.96 2.39
CA LYS A 187 12.23 5.19 2.32
C LYS A 187 12.82 5.41 3.71
N ASN A 188 14.02 4.88 3.93
CA ASN A 188 14.79 5.07 5.17
C ASN A 188 14.07 4.55 6.42
N GLY A 189 13.79 3.25 6.46
CA GLY A 189 13.39 2.57 7.69
C GLY A 189 14.58 1.96 8.41
N PHE A 190 14.50 1.81 9.72
CA PHE A 190 15.44 1.04 10.50
C PHE A 190 14.72 0.20 11.54
N ALA A 191 14.87 -1.11 11.43
CA ALA A 191 14.43 -2.09 12.39
C ALA A 191 15.61 -3.00 12.75
N SER A 192 16.12 -2.88 13.99
CA SER A 192 17.23 -3.73 14.43
C SER A 192 16.87 -5.22 14.43
N GLN A 193 15.57 -5.55 14.38
CA GLN A 193 15.05 -6.90 14.22
C GLN A 193 14.47 -7.25 12.83
N GLY A 194 14.73 -6.41 11.83
CA GLY A 194 14.27 -6.61 10.46
C GLY A 194 12.87 -6.07 10.17
N GLY A 195 12.53 -6.00 8.88
CA GLY A 195 11.32 -5.33 8.43
C GLY A 195 11.46 -3.82 8.47
N ASP A 196 12.48 -3.25 7.83
CA ASP A 196 12.68 -1.80 7.79
C ASP A 196 11.47 -1.07 7.21
N TYR A 197 10.89 -1.58 6.12
CA TYR A 197 9.71 -0.97 5.50
C TYR A 197 8.42 -1.43 6.16
N TYR A 198 8.32 -2.73 6.45
CA TYR A 198 7.17 -3.30 7.14
C TYR A 198 7.58 -4.46 8.02
N GLY A 199 6.99 -4.49 9.23
CA GLY A 199 7.07 -5.63 10.14
C GLY A 199 5.76 -5.82 10.89
N GLY A 200 5.38 -7.06 11.18
CA GLY A 200 4.22 -7.34 12.03
C GLY A 200 3.34 -8.49 11.57
N GLY A 201 2.32 -8.78 12.37
CA GLY A 201 1.33 -9.83 12.13
C GLY A 201 0.05 -9.30 11.46
N GLY A 202 0.13 -8.26 10.63
CA GLY A 202 -1.02 -7.81 9.85
C GLY A 202 -1.26 -8.68 8.61
N ARG A 203 -2.50 -8.70 8.12
CA ARG A 203 -2.86 -9.26 6.80
C ARG A 203 -2.71 -8.16 5.74
N MET A 204 -1.46 -7.82 5.41
CA MET A 204 -1.15 -6.63 4.63
C MET A 204 -1.35 -6.83 3.13
N THR A 205 -1.99 -5.87 2.46
CA THR A 205 -2.03 -5.79 1.00
C THR A 205 -1.46 -4.46 0.51
N PHE A 206 -0.32 -4.52 -0.19
CA PHE A 206 0.32 -3.37 -0.83
C PHE A 206 -0.03 -3.33 -2.32
N ILE A 207 -0.51 -2.18 -2.81
CA ILE A 207 -0.94 -2.00 -4.20
C ILE A 207 -0.29 -0.74 -4.77
N ASN A 208 0.42 -0.85 -5.89
CA ASN A 208 1.09 0.27 -6.55
C ASN A 208 2.07 1.04 -5.62
N CYS A 209 2.66 0.34 -4.64
CA CYS A 209 3.57 0.95 -3.66
C CYS A 209 5.02 0.94 -4.15
N GLN A 210 5.82 1.90 -3.67
CA GLN A 210 7.24 2.01 -3.99
C GLN A 210 8.09 1.91 -2.73
N PHE A 211 8.98 0.93 -2.67
CA PHE A 211 9.94 0.75 -1.60
C PHE A 211 11.30 1.18 -2.14
N LEU A 212 11.67 2.42 -1.83
CA LEU A 212 12.84 3.09 -2.37
C LEU A 212 14.08 2.75 -1.56
N LYS A 213 15.24 2.75 -2.21
CA LYS A 213 16.53 2.41 -1.61
C LYS A 213 16.67 2.97 -0.20
N ASN A 214 16.94 2.07 0.75
CA ASN A 214 17.23 2.48 2.12
C ASN A 214 18.62 3.11 2.17
N GLU A 215 18.66 4.40 2.52
CA GLU A 215 19.88 5.18 2.70
C GLU A 215 20.05 5.60 4.18
N SER A 216 19.27 4.99 5.08
CA SER A 216 19.38 5.28 6.50
C SER A 216 20.78 4.90 7.01
N PRO A 217 21.48 5.81 7.71
CA PRO A 217 22.79 5.50 8.30
C PRO A 217 22.68 4.50 9.46
N LEU A 218 21.48 4.23 9.95
CA LEU A 218 21.21 3.27 11.02
C LEU A 218 21.09 1.84 10.48
N SER A 219 20.82 1.67 9.18
CA SER A 219 20.56 0.37 8.57
C SER A 219 21.66 -0.65 8.90
N ASN A 220 21.24 -1.84 9.33
CA ASN A 220 22.09 -3.01 9.51
C ASN A 220 21.95 -3.99 8.34
N ASN A 221 21.33 -3.56 7.24
CA ASN A 221 21.07 -4.32 6.02
C ASN A 221 20.18 -5.56 6.20
N TRP A 222 19.49 -5.74 7.33
CA TRP A 222 18.94 -7.05 7.64
C TRP A 222 17.80 -7.47 6.69
N SER A 223 16.62 -6.86 6.82
CA SER A 223 15.52 -7.19 5.91
C SER A 223 14.54 -6.07 5.64
N ALA A 224 14.02 -6.04 4.42
CA ALA A 224 13.04 -5.06 3.99
C ALA A 224 11.65 -5.36 4.58
N PHE A 225 11.25 -6.63 4.59
CA PHE A 225 9.92 -7.07 5.03
C PHE A 225 10.00 -8.21 6.06
N TRP A 226 9.17 -8.10 7.10
CA TRP A 226 9.05 -9.11 8.16
C TRP A 226 7.59 -9.38 8.54
N VAL A 227 6.97 -10.37 7.89
CA VAL A 227 5.64 -10.88 8.28
C VAL A 227 5.79 -11.77 9.51
N ASP A 228 4.94 -11.60 10.51
CA ASP A 228 4.94 -12.43 11.73
C ASP A 228 3.58 -13.11 12.00
N ASN A 229 3.51 -13.88 13.09
CA ASN A 229 2.29 -14.51 13.61
C ASN A 229 1.60 -15.48 12.64
N GLY A 230 2.34 -16.07 11.69
CA GLY A 230 1.78 -17.05 10.75
C GLY A 230 0.85 -16.45 9.69
N LEU A 231 0.87 -15.12 9.52
CA LEU A 231 -0.01 -14.39 8.60
C LEU A 231 0.69 -14.13 7.26
N TRP A 232 0.30 -13.08 6.54
CA TRP A 232 0.72 -12.89 5.16
C TRP A 232 0.85 -11.42 4.75
N ALA A 233 1.68 -11.18 3.74
CA ALA A 233 1.71 -9.94 2.99
C ALA A 233 1.56 -10.18 1.48
N ASN A 234 0.69 -9.41 0.85
CA ASN A 234 0.47 -9.39 -0.60
C ASN A 234 1.04 -8.11 -1.22
N PHE A 235 1.64 -8.21 -2.39
CA PHE A 235 2.21 -7.11 -3.15
C PHE A 235 1.71 -7.16 -4.59
N TYR A 236 1.08 -6.09 -5.04
CA TYR A 236 0.55 -5.97 -6.40
C TYR A 236 1.10 -4.72 -7.06
N ASN A 237 1.75 -4.89 -8.22
CA ASN A 237 2.28 -3.79 -9.03
C ASN A 237 3.25 -2.88 -8.24
N CYS A 238 4.03 -3.46 -7.32
CA CYS A 238 4.94 -2.71 -6.48
C CYS A 238 6.32 -2.57 -7.13
N PHE A 239 7.07 -1.55 -6.71
CA PHE A 239 8.49 -1.39 -7.00
C PHE A 239 9.29 -1.55 -5.71
N ILE A 240 10.37 -2.33 -5.72
CA ILE A 240 11.26 -2.54 -4.57
C ILE A 240 12.70 -2.36 -5.02
N ASP A 241 13.42 -1.41 -4.45
CA ASP A 241 14.87 -1.36 -4.52
C ASP A 241 15.46 -2.19 -3.38
N ALA A 242 16.05 -3.33 -3.72
CA ALA A 242 16.63 -4.28 -2.77
C ALA A 242 18.09 -3.96 -2.41
N ASP A 243 18.65 -2.85 -2.87
CA ASP A 243 20.02 -2.47 -2.56
C ASP A 243 20.20 -2.30 -1.04
N GLY A 244 21.22 -2.98 -0.50
CA GLY A 244 21.56 -2.92 0.92
C GLY A 244 20.77 -3.89 1.80
N TYR A 245 20.05 -4.86 1.24
CA TYR A 245 19.38 -5.91 2.03
C TYR A 245 20.03 -7.29 1.88
N ASP A 246 20.26 -7.94 3.02
CA ASP A 246 20.68 -9.34 3.13
C ASP A 246 19.51 -10.27 2.75
N ASP A 247 18.29 -9.93 3.17
CA ASP A 247 17.05 -10.65 2.84
C ASP A 247 15.94 -9.66 2.46
N VAL A 248 15.33 -9.79 1.27
CA VAL A 248 14.19 -8.92 0.89
C VAL A 248 12.93 -9.33 1.66
N PHE A 249 12.47 -10.56 1.46
CA PHE A 249 11.31 -11.14 2.15
C PHE A 249 11.76 -12.13 3.22
N MET A 250 11.95 -11.62 4.44
CA MET A 250 12.50 -12.42 5.52
C MET A 250 11.43 -13.20 6.29
N VAL A 251 11.85 -14.30 6.91
CA VAL A 251 11.08 -15.31 7.65
C VAL A 251 10.11 -16.14 6.81
N GLY A 252 9.90 -17.39 7.24
CA GLY A 252 9.12 -18.39 6.49
C GLY A 252 7.60 -18.21 6.53
N ASN A 253 7.09 -17.00 6.79
CA ASN A 253 5.66 -16.69 6.69
C ASN A 253 5.27 -16.37 5.23
N THR A 254 3.98 -16.22 4.97
CA THR A 254 3.49 -16.13 3.60
C THR A 254 3.77 -14.77 2.95
N TYR A 255 4.36 -14.81 1.76
CA TYR A 255 4.53 -13.67 0.89
C TYR A 255 3.96 -13.97 -0.49
N ARG A 256 3.16 -13.06 -1.03
CA ARG A 256 2.61 -13.17 -2.38
C ARG A 256 2.90 -11.90 -3.17
N VAL A 257 3.67 -12.02 -4.24
CA VAL A 257 4.18 -10.90 -5.03
C VAL A 257 3.76 -11.08 -6.48
N TYR A 258 3.05 -10.09 -7.02
CA TYR A 258 2.48 -10.11 -8.35
C TYR A 258 2.83 -8.84 -9.12
N ASN A 259 3.15 -9.00 -10.40
CA ASN A 259 3.34 -7.91 -11.36
C ASN A 259 4.30 -6.79 -10.88
N SER A 260 5.24 -7.14 -9.99
CA SER A 260 6.09 -6.20 -9.28
C SER A 260 7.51 -6.22 -9.83
N THR A 261 8.25 -5.13 -9.63
CA THR A 261 9.64 -4.99 -10.06
C THR A 261 10.55 -4.83 -8.86
N ILE A 262 11.54 -5.70 -8.74
CA ILE A 262 12.59 -5.66 -7.74
C ILE A 262 13.90 -5.37 -8.47
N VAL A 263 14.64 -4.35 -8.01
CA VAL A 263 15.93 -3.99 -8.59
C VAL A 263 17.04 -4.10 -7.57
N ASN A 264 18.28 -4.20 -8.06
CA ASN A 264 19.48 -4.18 -7.24
C ASN A 264 19.51 -5.28 -6.17
N LEU A 265 19.02 -6.47 -6.49
CA LEU A 265 19.12 -7.61 -5.57
C LEU A 265 20.61 -7.92 -5.34
N GLY A 266 21.04 -7.71 -4.09
CA GLY A 266 22.42 -7.96 -3.65
C GLY A 266 22.56 -9.08 -2.63
N GLY A 267 21.45 -9.50 -2.01
CA GLY A 267 21.38 -10.61 -1.06
C GLY A 267 20.36 -11.65 -1.51
N LYS A 268 19.62 -12.21 -0.56
CA LYS A 268 18.63 -13.26 -0.77
C LYS A 268 17.26 -12.65 -1.07
N LEU A 269 16.55 -13.24 -2.03
CA LEU A 269 15.21 -12.78 -2.37
C LEU A 269 14.20 -13.11 -1.26
N TYR A 270 14.25 -14.33 -0.70
CA TYR A 270 13.25 -14.79 0.27
C TYR A 270 13.75 -15.93 1.14
N THR A 271 13.12 -16.13 2.30
CA THR A 271 13.32 -17.29 3.18
C THR A 271 12.40 -18.46 2.80
N GLN A 272 12.85 -19.71 3.00
CA GLN A 272 12.02 -20.90 2.84
C GLN A 272 10.73 -20.77 3.67
N PRO A 273 9.54 -20.83 3.04
CA PRO A 273 8.29 -20.83 3.78
C PRO A 273 8.16 -22.09 4.64
N TRP A 274 7.62 -21.93 5.85
CA TRP A 274 7.32 -23.01 6.79
C TRP A 274 6.10 -23.81 6.36
N GLN A 275 5.82 -24.92 7.05
CA GLN A 275 4.62 -25.71 6.78
C GLN A 275 3.35 -24.84 6.84
N ASN A 276 2.45 -25.02 5.87
CA ASN A 276 1.22 -24.22 5.67
C ASN A 276 1.43 -22.75 5.29
N GLN A 277 2.66 -22.34 4.99
CA GLN A 277 2.98 -21.02 4.45
C GLN A 277 3.41 -21.15 2.98
N GLU A 278 3.41 -20.04 2.25
CA GLU A 278 3.79 -20.05 0.85
C GLU A 278 4.58 -18.80 0.41
N PHE A 279 5.43 -18.99 -0.59
CA PHE A 279 6.06 -17.90 -1.33
C PHE A 279 5.55 -17.92 -2.77
N VAL A 280 4.74 -16.93 -3.15
CA VAL A 280 4.17 -16.81 -4.49
C VAL A 280 4.82 -15.62 -5.20
N PHE A 281 5.38 -15.85 -6.38
CA PHE A 281 6.12 -14.86 -7.15
C PHE A 281 5.78 -14.96 -8.64
N ILE A 282 4.78 -14.20 -9.07
CA ILE A 282 4.16 -14.34 -10.40
C ILE A 282 4.24 -13.03 -11.21
N ASN A 283 4.67 -13.12 -12.47
CA ASN A 283 4.76 -11.99 -13.41
C ASN A 283 5.69 -10.86 -12.94
N ASN A 284 6.69 -11.15 -12.13
CA ASN A 284 7.57 -10.14 -11.56
C ASN A 284 8.85 -9.94 -12.38
N ILE A 285 9.56 -8.86 -12.10
CA ILE A 285 10.90 -8.57 -12.60
C ILE A 285 11.86 -8.50 -11.43
N VAL A 286 13.02 -9.15 -11.54
CA VAL A 286 14.13 -9.04 -10.60
C VAL A 286 15.40 -8.72 -11.39
N THR A 287 16.15 -7.70 -10.97
CA THR A 287 17.50 -7.43 -11.48
C THR A 287 18.53 -7.55 -10.37
N GLU A 288 19.68 -8.11 -10.71
CA GLU A 288 20.83 -8.18 -9.83
C GLU A 288 21.47 -6.81 -9.63
N LYS A 289 22.03 -6.57 -8.45
CA LYS A 289 22.98 -5.49 -8.24
C LYS A 289 24.31 -5.89 -8.91
N PRO A 290 24.87 -5.07 -9.82
CA PRO A 290 26.13 -5.39 -10.47
C PRO A 290 27.25 -5.68 -9.47
N GLY A 291 27.89 -6.85 -9.61
CA GLY A 291 29.00 -7.29 -8.76
C GLY A 291 28.60 -7.80 -7.37
N ALA A 292 27.30 -7.88 -7.05
CA ALA A 292 26.83 -8.43 -5.77
C ALA A 292 26.58 -9.94 -5.84
N SER A 293 26.61 -10.58 -4.66
CA SER A 293 26.32 -12.01 -4.49
C SER A 293 24.86 -12.19 -4.10
N TYR A 294 23.98 -12.33 -5.08
CA TYR A 294 22.55 -12.55 -4.84
C TYR A 294 22.17 -14.03 -4.83
N HIS A 295 21.06 -14.34 -4.14
CA HIS A 295 20.48 -15.68 -4.09
C HIS A 295 19.00 -15.66 -4.46
N LEU A 296 18.63 -16.52 -5.40
CA LEU A 296 17.24 -16.77 -5.79
C LEU A 296 16.72 -18.08 -5.21
N GLU A 297 17.62 -18.86 -4.60
CA GLU A 297 17.26 -19.98 -3.75
C GLU A 297 16.67 -19.47 -2.44
N PRO A 298 15.71 -20.21 -1.85
CA PRO A 298 15.21 -19.84 -0.54
C PRO A 298 16.35 -19.84 0.49
N ASP A 299 16.37 -18.86 1.37
CA ASP A 299 17.22 -18.94 2.55
C ASP A 299 16.78 -20.11 3.43
N THR A 300 17.72 -20.98 3.72
CA THR A 300 17.51 -22.15 4.57
C THR A 300 18.23 -22.04 5.90
N ALA A 301 18.75 -20.86 6.28
CA ALA A 301 19.41 -20.69 7.57
C ALA A 301 18.42 -20.47 8.72
N ASN A 302 17.27 -19.84 8.46
CA ASN A 302 16.27 -19.46 9.46
C ASN A 302 15.07 -20.43 9.48
N LEU A 303 15.21 -21.52 10.25
CA LEU A 303 14.42 -22.75 10.09
C LEU A 303 13.51 -23.12 11.28
N TRP A 304 13.00 -22.13 12.01
CA TRP A 304 12.34 -22.40 13.30
C TRP A 304 11.12 -23.34 13.23
N ASN A 305 10.36 -23.37 12.12
CA ASN A 305 9.12 -24.17 12.00
C ASN A 305 9.05 -25.07 10.74
N GLY A 306 10.17 -25.64 10.29
CA GLY A 306 10.19 -26.68 9.24
C GLY A 306 10.33 -26.17 7.79
N TRP A 307 10.10 -27.06 6.81
CA TRP A 307 10.59 -26.92 5.41
C TRP A 307 9.53 -27.10 4.31
N ASP A 308 8.26 -27.28 4.68
CA ASP A 308 7.26 -27.84 3.75
C ASP A 308 6.37 -26.78 3.08
N GLY A 309 6.70 -25.49 3.23
CA GLY A 309 5.95 -24.41 2.59
C GLY A 309 6.09 -24.43 1.07
N MET A 310 5.00 -24.08 0.37
CA MET A 310 4.97 -24.12 -1.08
C MET A 310 5.69 -22.90 -1.67
N ILE A 311 6.56 -23.13 -2.64
CA ILE A 311 7.20 -22.07 -3.42
C ILE A 311 6.66 -22.13 -4.85
N THR A 312 6.08 -21.01 -5.31
CA THR A 312 5.57 -20.86 -6.67
C THR A 312 6.20 -19.65 -7.33
N ILE A 313 7.12 -19.87 -8.26
CA ILE A 313 7.69 -18.81 -9.12
C ILE A 313 7.26 -19.10 -10.56
N LYS A 314 6.51 -18.18 -11.19
CA LYS A 314 5.95 -18.34 -12.55
C LYS A 314 5.99 -17.02 -13.33
N ASN A 315 6.17 -17.08 -14.65
CA ASN A 315 6.13 -15.89 -15.52
C ASN A 315 7.04 -14.74 -15.09
N SER A 316 8.03 -15.02 -14.25
CA SER A 316 8.90 -14.02 -13.64
C SER A 316 10.23 -13.97 -14.36
N ARG A 317 10.75 -12.76 -14.42
CA ARG A 317 11.95 -12.35 -15.12
C ARG A 317 13.08 -12.26 -14.08
N LEU A 318 14.03 -13.20 -14.11
CA LEU A 318 15.04 -13.37 -13.05
C LEU A 318 16.49 -13.12 -13.56
N PRO A 319 17.41 -12.65 -12.68
CA PRO A 319 18.83 -12.47 -12.98
C PRO A 319 19.51 -13.72 -13.55
N TYR A 320 19.06 -14.90 -13.13
CA TYR A 320 19.44 -16.18 -13.70
C TYR A 320 18.24 -17.13 -13.53
N ILE A 321 18.02 -18.00 -14.52
CA ILE A 321 17.00 -19.05 -14.43
C ILE A 321 17.69 -20.29 -13.88
N PRO A 322 17.41 -20.71 -12.65
CA PRO A 322 18.00 -21.92 -12.14
C PRO A 322 17.59 -23.15 -12.94
N THR A 323 18.57 -24.01 -13.26
CA THR A 323 18.34 -25.31 -13.88
C THR A 323 17.56 -26.19 -12.90
N SER A 324 16.22 -26.19 -13.04
CA SER A 324 15.26 -27.04 -12.33
C SER A 324 15.62 -27.31 -10.85
N TYR A 325 15.17 -26.43 -9.95
CA TYR A 325 15.21 -26.70 -8.51
C TYR A 325 14.18 -27.76 -8.14
N MET A 326 14.66 -28.97 -7.83
CA MET A 326 13.93 -29.98 -7.09
C MET A 326 14.51 -30.00 -5.67
N TYR A 327 14.03 -29.13 -4.78
CA TYR A 327 14.22 -29.36 -3.35
C TYR A 327 13.27 -30.46 -2.89
N ASN A 328 13.63 -31.17 -1.83
CA ASN A 328 12.89 -32.33 -1.32
C ASN A 328 11.55 -31.96 -0.64
N SER A 329 11.07 -30.73 -0.82
CA SER A 329 9.74 -30.28 -0.42
C SER A 329 8.87 -30.16 -1.68
N THR A 330 7.56 -30.19 -1.51
CA THR A 330 6.49 -30.12 -2.54
C THR A 330 6.51 -28.87 -3.45
N ALA A 331 7.61 -28.13 -3.50
CA ALA A 331 7.87 -26.94 -4.32
C ALA A 331 8.06 -27.28 -5.81
N GLY A 332 6.99 -27.13 -6.59
CA GLY A 332 7.09 -27.09 -8.04
C GLY A 332 7.47 -25.70 -8.54
N ILE A 333 8.76 -25.41 -8.70
CA ILE A 333 9.19 -24.17 -9.36
C ILE A 333 8.95 -24.30 -10.87
N THR A 334 8.03 -23.50 -11.42
CA THR A 334 7.68 -23.51 -12.85
C THR A 334 8.10 -22.19 -13.49
N VAL A 335 9.39 -22.04 -13.81
CA VAL A 335 9.84 -20.88 -14.60
C VAL A 335 9.32 -21.03 -16.02
N THR A 336 8.27 -20.29 -16.35
CA THR A 336 7.65 -20.24 -17.68
C THR A 336 7.83 -18.81 -18.19
N GLY A 337 8.67 -18.58 -19.18
CA GLY A 337 8.90 -17.23 -19.70
C GLY A 337 10.06 -17.17 -20.68
N LEU A 338 9.91 -16.40 -21.76
CA LEU A 338 10.92 -16.18 -22.78
C LEU A 338 11.45 -14.74 -22.68
N TRP A 339 12.72 -14.59 -22.31
CA TRP A 339 13.42 -13.32 -22.31
C TRP A 339 14.08 -13.06 -23.66
N VAL A 340 13.26 -12.72 -24.66
CA VAL A 340 13.69 -12.60 -26.06
C VAL A 340 14.90 -11.67 -26.20
N THR A 341 14.89 -10.49 -25.57
CA THR A 341 16.01 -9.54 -25.66
C THR A 341 17.28 -10.06 -25.01
N ARG A 342 17.21 -10.57 -23.78
CA ARG A 342 18.40 -11.12 -23.09
C ARG A 342 18.93 -12.41 -23.74
N TRP A 343 18.03 -13.22 -24.29
CA TRP A 343 18.42 -14.37 -25.10
C TRP A 343 19.10 -13.90 -26.39
N LEU A 344 18.57 -12.90 -27.11
CA LEU A 344 19.22 -12.31 -28.28
C LEU A 344 20.62 -11.74 -27.97
N GLU A 345 20.80 -11.14 -26.79
CA GLU A 345 22.09 -10.61 -26.33
C GLU A 345 23.12 -11.71 -26.04
N LYS A 346 22.68 -12.89 -25.59
CA LYS A 346 23.55 -14.00 -25.17
C LYS A 346 23.73 -15.08 -26.24
N ALA A 347 22.73 -15.26 -27.11
CA ALA A 347 22.71 -16.32 -28.11
C ALA A 347 23.66 -16.00 -29.27
N GLY A 348 24.33 -17.04 -29.79
CA GLY A 348 25.16 -16.90 -30.98
C GLY A 348 24.32 -16.57 -32.21
N VAL A 349 24.87 -15.80 -33.16
CA VAL A 349 24.16 -15.40 -34.40
C VAL A 349 23.56 -16.60 -35.16
N GLY A 350 24.24 -17.76 -35.14
CA GLY A 350 23.74 -18.98 -35.78
C GLY A 350 22.47 -19.56 -35.11
N GLU A 351 22.41 -19.54 -33.78
CA GLU A 351 21.25 -19.98 -33.00
C GLU A 351 20.06 -19.04 -33.25
N VAL A 352 20.31 -17.73 -33.20
CA VAL A 352 19.29 -16.71 -33.49
C VAL A 352 18.70 -16.92 -34.88
N ARG A 353 19.55 -17.10 -35.91
CA ARG A 353 19.09 -17.37 -37.28
C ARG A 353 18.26 -18.65 -37.37
N ALA A 354 18.67 -19.73 -36.71
CA ALA A 354 17.95 -21.00 -36.74
C ALA A 354 16.54 -20.87 -36.12
N VAL A 355 16.42 -20.18 -34.99
CA VAL A 355 15.12 -19.94 -34.34
C VAL A 355 14.22 -19.05 -35.20
N TYR A 356 14.77 -17.95 -35.75
CA TYR A 356 14.01 -17.08 -36.65
C TYR A 356 13.55 -17.81 -37.92
N GLN A 357 14.37 -18.70 -38.47
CA GLN A 357 13.98 -19.53 -39.61
C GLN A 357 12.80 -20.45 -39.26
N GLN A 358 12.84 -21.12 -38.09
CA GLN A 358 11.72 -21.96 -37.64
C GLN A 358 10.43 -21.15 -37.46
N LEU A 359 10.52 -19.92 -36.95
CA LEU A 359 9.37 -19.03 -36.83
C LEU A 359 8.84 -18.63 -38.21
N ALA A 360 9.73 -18.27 -39.14
CA ALA A 360 9.37 -17.94 -40.52
C ALA A 360 8.68 -19.11 -41.22
N ASP A 361 9.20 -20.33 -41.08
CA ASP A 361 8.61 -21.55 -41.66
C ASP A 361 7.20 -21.81 -41.09
N ARG A 362 7.00 -21.57 -39.79
CA ARG A 362 5.69 -21.71 -39.15
C ARG A 362 4.69 -20.64 -39.60
N VAL A 363 5.15 -19.41 -39.84
CA VAL A 363 4.33 -18.34 -40.43
C VAL A 363 3.96 -18.70 -41.87
N ALA A 364 4.93 -19.13 -42.68
CA ALA A 364 4.70 -19.55 -44.07
C ALA A 364 3.73 -20.74 -44.17
N ALA A 365 3.77 -21.66 -43.21
CA ALA A 365 2.84 -22.78 -43.10
C ALA A 365 1.46 -22.41 -42.50
N GLY A 366 1.21 -21.13 -42.18
CA GLY A 366 -0.05 -20.68 -41.57
C GLY A 366 -0.27 -21.18 -40.13
N LYS A 367 0.74 -21.76 -39.48
CA LYS A 367 0.65 -22.27 -38.09
C LYS A 367 0.80 -21.17 -37.04
N ILE A 368 1.45 -20.07 -37.42
CA ILE A 368 1.49 -18.84 -36.64
C ILE A 368 0.83 -17.78 -37.52
N VAL A 369 -0.33 -17.30 -37.09
CA VAL A 369 -1.06 -16.24 -37.79
C VAL A 369 -0.81 -14.94 -37.06
N GLN A 370 -0.24 -13.97 -37.77
CA GLN A 370 -0.11 -12.62 -37.26
C GLN A 370 -1.24 -11.78 -37.83
N ALA A 371 -2.09 -11.23 -36.95
CA ALA A 371 -3.17 -10.34 -37.38
C ALA A 371 -2.57 -9.14 -38.13
N VAL A 372 -3.06 -8.93 -39.35
CA VAL A 372 -2.76 -7.73 -40.15
C VAL A 372 -4.02 -6.90 -40.11
N ASP A 373 -3.91 -5.74 -39.50
CA ASP A 373 -5.01 -4.79 -39.37
C ASP A 373 -5.35 -4.20 -40.74
N ARG A 374 -4.34 -3.69 -41.45
CA ARG A 374 -4.50 -3.14 -42.79
C ARG A 374 -3.16 -3.11 -43.55
N THR A 375 -3.25 -3.21 -44.87
CA THR A 375 -2.10 -3.06 -45.78
C THR A 375 -2.30 -1.81 -46.64
N TYR A 376 -1.28 -0.95 -46.72
CA TYR A 376 -1.31 0.29 -47.51
C TYR A 376 -0.31 0.23 -48.68
N PRO A 377 -0.59 0.86 -49.83
CA PRO A 377 0.44 1.20 -50.79
C PRO A 377 1.48 2.13 -50.16
N LEU A 378 2.75 2.03 -50.57
CA LEU A 378 3.81 2.91 -50.03
C LEU A 378 3.51 4.41 -50.25
N ALA A 379 2.79 4.75 -51.32
CA ALA A 379 2.35 6.12 -51.60
C ALA A 379 1.41 6.70 -50.52
N GLU A 380 0.74 5.83 -49.74
CA GLU A 380 -0.20 6.18 -48.67
C GLU A 380 0.43 6.11 -47.28
N PHE A 381 1.76 6.29 -47.17
CA PHE A 381 2.48 6.15 -45.90
C PHE A 381 1.91 7.00 -44.75
N LYS A 382 1.33 8.17 -45.05
CA LYS A 382 0.70 9.02 -44.02
C LYS A 382 -0.50 8.32 -43.39
N SER A 383 -1.39 7.77 -44.21
CA SER A 383 -2.56 7.01 -43.75
C SER A 383 -2.16 5.71 -43.04
N ALA A 384 -1.05 5.09 -43.46
CA ALA A 384 -0.47 3.95 -42.74
C ALA A 384 0.00 4.32 -41.33
N ILE A 385 0.64 5.48 -41.16
CA ILE A 385 1.08 5.99 -39.85
C ILE A 385 -0.13 6.37 -38.98
N GLU A 386 -1.12 7.08 -39.54
CA GLU A 386 -2.37 7.40 -38.82
C GLU A 386 -3.08 6.13 -38.33
N ARG A 387 -3.10 5.07 -39.14
CA ARG A 387 -3.66 3.79 -38.72
C ARG A 387 -2.80 3.08 -37.68
N LEU A 388 -1.48 3.22 -37.74
CA LEU A 388 -0.56 2.65 -36.76
C LEU A 388 -0.82 3.22 -35.37
N ASP A 389 -1.17 4.50 -35.28
CA ASP A 389 -1.40 5.25 -34.02
C ASP A 389 -2.85 5.18 -33.52
N SER A 390 -3.76 4.56 -34.27
CA SER A 390 -5.18 4.46 -33.90
C SER A 390 -5.41 3.50 -32.71
N PRO A 391 -6.23 3.89 -31.71
CA PRO A 391 -6.43 3.10 -30.48
C PRO A 391 -7.22 1.80 -30.70
N ASP A 392 -7.97 1.70 -31.79
CA ASP A 392 -8.77 0.53 -32.19
C ASP A 392 -8.04 -0.37 -33.21
N ARG A 393 -6.71 -0.27 -33.31
CA ARG A 393 -5.89 -1.10 -34.20
C ARG A 393 -5.86 -2.55 -33.73
N ASP A 394 -6.26 -3.48 -34.61
CA ASP A 394 -6.29 -4.92 -34.34
C ASP A 394 -5.32 -5.70 -35.24
N GLY A 395 -4.03 -5.45 -35.04
CA GLY A 395 -2.96 -6.13 -35.77
C GLY A 395 -1.87 -5.20 -36.31
N LYS A 396 -1.03 -5.74 -37.19
CA LYS A 396 0.04 -5.00 -37.86
C LYS A 396 -0.49 -4.14 -39.01
N VAL A 397 0.10 -2.96 -39.17
CA VAL A 397 -0.04 -2.17 -40.40
C VAL A 397 1.16 -2.47 -41.30
N LEU A 398 0.89 -2.93 -42.52
CA LEU A 398 1.94 -3.33 -43.48
C LEU A 398 1.92 -2.43 -44.71
N PHE A 399 3.04 -2.33 -45.40
CA PHE A 399 3.07 -1.83 -46.77
C PHE A 399 2.93 -2.99 -47.76
N SER A 400 2.13 -2.80 -48.81
CA SER A 400 2.11 -3.73 -49.93
C SER A 400 3.42 -3.61 -50.70
N CYS A 401 4.07 -4.73 -50.99
CA CYS A 401 5.12 -4.76 -52.00
C CYS A 401 4.46 -4.45 -53.36
N GLN A 402 4.92 -3.41 -54.05
CA GLN A 402 4.60 -3.18 -55.46
C GLN A 402 5.44 -4.08 -56.36
#